data_AF-A0A8T3T8C1-F1
#
_entry.id   AF-A0A8T3T8C1-F1
#
_cell.length_a   1.000
_cell.length_b   1.000
_cell.length_c   1.000
_cell.angle_alpha   90.00
_cell.angle_beta   90.00
_cell.angle_gamma   90.00
#
_symmetry.space_group_name_H-M   'P 1'
#
loop_
_entity.id
_entity.type
_entity.pdbx_description
1 polymer ?
#
loop_
_entity_poly.entity_id
_entity_poly.type
_entity_poly.pdbx_seq_one_letter_code
_entity_poly.pdbx_strand_id
1 'polypeptide(L)'
;MQEANQPNNEVLRLRLDAVEARLAQIASADPPPGLTEPDPSDGDRWEAGQAWSHIAEFVPYWMSEAEKVIGAASPDPVPFGRIKTDEARIGAIERGRHEAATDVISRVSASIEAARVFTAELDEREWEARGAHQTQGVMTVRDIFDRFVARHLEEHAEQLEKLTRA
;
A
#
# COMPACT_ATOMS: atom_id res chain seq x y z
N MET A 1 -7.12 16.47 26.65
CA MET A 1 -5.65 16.37 26.70
C MET A 1 -5.27 15.80 25.35
N GLN A 2 -4.72 16.61 24.44
CA GLN A 2 -4.32 16.13 23.13
C GLN A 2 -3.11 15.22 23.34
N GLU A 3 -3.29 13.91 23.13
CA GLU A 3 -2.15 13.02 22.98
C GLU A 3 -1.35 13.53 21.80
N ALA A 4 -0.11 13.93 22.07
CA ALA A 4 0.81 14.38 21.04
C ALA A 4 0.89 13.28 19.98
N ASN A 5 0.66 13.65 18.72
CA ASN A 5 0.87 12.79 17.57
C ASN A 5 2.24 12.11 17.74
N GLN A 6 2.25 10.81 17.99
CA GLN A 6 3.49 10.11 18.30
C GLN A 6 4.48 10.28 17.14
N PRO A 7 5.80 10.39 17.41
CA PRO A 7 6.80 10.69 16.39
C PRO A 7 6.76 9.72 15.20
N ASN A 8 6.34 8.47 15.42
CA ASN A 8 6.21 7.46 14.35
C ASN A 8 5.02 7.72 13.41
N ASN A 9 3.93 8.31 13.92
CA ASN A 9 2.73 8.63 13.12
C ASN A 9 2.98 9.85 12.22
N GLU A 10 3.74 10.84 12.72
CA GLU A 10 4.19 11.97 11.91
C GLU A 10 5.10 11.51 10.76
N VAL A 11 6.04 10.60 11.03
CA VAL A 11 6.91 10.02 10.00
C VAL A 11 6.09 9.25 8.95
N LEU A 12 5.13 8.42 9.36
CA LEU A 12 4.25 7.71 8.44
C LEU A 12 3.47 8.70 7.55
N ARG A 13 2.86 9.73 8.14
CA ARG A 13 2.11 10.76 7.41
C ARG A 13 2.99 11.47 6.37
N LEU A 14 4.20 11.88 6.75
CA LEU A 14 5.14 12.54 5.84
C LEU A 14 5.56 11.63 4.67
N ARG A 15 5.73 10.33 4.91
CA ARG A 15 6.01 9.36 3.85
C ARG A 15 4.84 9.20 2.89
N LEU A 16 3.61 9.12 3.42
CA LEU A 16 2.40 9.05 2.62
C LEU A 16 2.21 10.31 1.76
N ASP A 17 2.43 11.50 2.32
CA ASP A 17 2.37 12.76 1.58
C ASP A 17 3.44 12.81 0.45
N ALA A 18 4.67 12.37 0.75
CA ALA A 18 5.75 12.37 -0.22
C ALA A 18 5.52 11.38 -1.37
N VAL A 19 5.04 10.16 -1.08
CA VAL A 19 4.80 9.16 -2.12
C VAL A 19 3.58 9.50 -2.96
N GLU A 20 2.52 10.08 -2.36
CA GLU A 20 1.37 10.58 -3.11
C GLU A 20 1.79 11.66 -4.13
N ALA A 21 2.64 12.62 -3.72
CA ALA A 21 3.14 13.65 -4.62
C ALA A 21 3.95 13.07 -5.79
N ARG A 22 4.79 12.05 -5.53
CA ARG A 22 5.54 11.33 -6.57
C ARG A 22 4.60 10.62 -7.55
N LEU A 23 3.62 9.89 -7.04
CA LEU A 23 2.64 9.18 -7.86
C LEU A 23 1.81 10.14 -8.70
N ALA A 24 1.37 11.28 -8.15
CA ALA A 24 0.67 12.31 -8.89
C ALA A 24 1.49 12.87 -10.05
N GLN A 25 2.78 13.14 -9.83
CA GLN A 25 3.69 13.57 -10.88
C GLN A 25 3.79 12.52 -12.00
N ILE A 26 4.00 11.25 -11.66
CA ILE A 26 4.09 10.15 -12.62
C ILE A 26 2.79 10.00 -13.42
N ALA A 27 1.63 10.06 -12.76
CA ALA A 27 0.33 9.89 -13.41
C ALA A 27 0.00 10.98 -14.44
N SER A 28 0.61 12.17 -14.29
CA SER A 28 0.45 13.29 -15.22
C SER A 28 1.31 13.22 -16.48
N ALA A 29 2.27 12.28 -16.53
CA ALA A 29 3.11 12.05 -17.68
C ALA A 29 2.49 11.03 -18.64
N ASP A 30 2.97 10.99 -19.88
CA ASP A 30 2.59 9.94 -20.81
C ASP A 30 3.02 8.57 -20.26
N PRO A 31 2.16 7.53 -20.39
CA PRO A 31 2.48 6.21 -19.87
C PRO A 31 3.71 5.65 -20.60
N PRO A 32 4.76 5.26 -19.87
CA PRO A 32 5.97 4.73 -20.49
C PRO A 32 5.67 3.38 -21.16
N PRO A 33 6.20 3.14 -22.36
CA PRO A 33 6.15 1.81 -22.96
C PRO A 33 7.08 0.84 -22.22
N GLY A 34 6.85 -0.46 -22.38
CA GLY A 34 7.77 -1.50 -21.90
C GLY A 34 7.35 -2.17 -20.59
N LEU A 35 8.32 -2.82 -19.95
CA LEU A 35 8.11 -3.69 -18.81
C LEU A 35 9.08 -3.35 -17.68
N THR A 36 8.61 -3.48 -16.44
CA THR A 36 9.44 -3.24 -15.25
C THR A 36 10.68 -4.13 -15.22
N GLU A 37 11.64 -3.79 -14.35
CA GLU A 37 12.64 -4.77 -13.92
C GLU A 37 11.92 -6.02 -13.36
N PRO A 38 12.50 -7.22 -13.57
CA PRO A 38 11.91 -8.45 -13.05
C PRO A 38 11.87 -8.43 -11.53
N ASP A 39 10.73 -8.85 -10.97
CA ASP A 39 10.58 -9.07 -9.54
C ASP A 39 11.60 -10.11 -9.07
N PRO A 40 12.41 -9.83 -8.03
CA PRO A 40 13.43 -10.77 -7.56
C PRO A 40 12.89 -12.12 -7.09
N SER A 41 11.61 -12.22 -6.71
CA SER A 41 11.01 -13.42 -6.14
C SER A 41 10.54 -14.44 -7.19
N ASP A 42 10.02 -13.99 -8.32
CA ASP A 42 9.46 -14.87 -9.36
C ASP A 42 9.77 -14.43 -10.81
N GLY A 43 10.45 -13.30 -10.99
CA GLY A 43 10.82 -12.79 -12.30
C GLY A 43 9.70 -12.06 -13.04
N ASP A 44 8.55 -11.84 -12.40
CA ASP A 44 7.42 -11.14 -13.01
C ASP A 44 7.82 -9.74 -13.48
N ARG A 45 7.30 -9.35 -14.64
CA ARG A 45 7.48 -8.01 -15.21
C ARG A 45 6.12 -7.45 -15.57
N TRP A 46 5.90 -6.18 -15.25
CA TRP A 46 4.62 -5.52 -15.46
C TRP A 46 4.72 -4.38 -16.44
N GLU A 47 3.64 -4.13 -17.18
CA GLU A 47 3.45 -2.83 -17.81
C GLU A 47 2.99 -1.78 -16.79
N ALA A 48 3.10 -0.49 -17.13
CA ALA A 48 2.71 0.60 -16.24
C ALA A 48 1.25 0.46 -15.73
N GLY A 49 0.33 0.00 -16.57
CA GLY A 49 -1.06 -0.22 -16.21
C GLY A 49 -1.26 -1.28 -15.12
N GLN A 50 -0.53 -2.39 -15.17
CA GLN A 50 -0.57 -3.42 -14.12
C GLN A 50 -0.01 -2.89 -12.80
N ALA A 51 1.08 -2.12 -12.83
CA ALA A 51 1.63 -1.47 -11.64
C ALA A 51 0.62 -0.48 -11.02
N TRP A 52 0.01 0.38 -11.83
CA TRP A 52 -1.04 1.30 -11.39
C TRP A 52 -2.25 0.58 -10.79
N SER A 53 -2.73 -0.48 -11.44
CA SER A 53 -3.85 -1.27 -10.93
C SER A 53 -3.52 -1.97 -9.61
N HIS A 54 -2.27 -2.40 -9.41
CA HIS A 54 -1.83 -2.99 -8.14
C HIS A 54 -1.77 -1.93 -7.03
N ILE A 55 -1.23 -0.73 -7.32
CA ILE A 55 -1.23 0.38 -6.34
C ILE A 55 -2.65 0.73 -5.87
N ALA A 56 -3.61 0.78 -6.81
CA ALA A 56 -5.00 1.10 -6.49
C ALA A 56 -5.73 0.04 -5.68
N GLU A 57 -5.29 -1.21 -5.75
CA GLU A 57 -5.97 -2.31 -5.06
C GLU A 57 -5.44 -2.51 -3.63
N PHE A 58 -4.12 -2.38 -3.40
CA PHE A 58 -3.55 -2.87 -2.16
C PHE A 58 -3.77 -1.95 -0.95
N VAL A 59 -3.83 -0.62 -1.12
CA VAL A 59 -4.01 0.31 0.01
C VAL A 59 -5.32 0.04 0.75
N PRO A 60 -6.49 0.04 0.09
CA PRO A 60 -7.75 -0.28 0.78
C PRO A 60 -7.78 -1.72 1.30
N TYR A 61 -7.13 -2.66 0.63
CA TYR A 61 -7.01 -4.04 1.11
C TYR A 61 -6.28 -4.10 2.46
N TRP A 62 -5.08 -3.53 2.57
CA TRP A 62 -4.29 -3.57 3.81
C TRP A 62 -4.90 -2.76 4.94
N MET A 63 -5.62 -1.67 4.64
CA MET A 63 -6.45 -0.99 5.63
C MET A 63 -7.50 -1.93 6.23
N SER A 64 -8.24 -2.66 5.39
CA SER A 64 -9.25 -3.61 5.86
C SER A 64 -8.66 -4.77 6.68
N GLU A 65 -7.42 -5.18 6.38
CA GLU A 65 -6.71 -6.19 7.17
C GLU A 65 -6.26 -5.64 8.54
N ALA A 66 -5.79 -4.39 8.60
CA ALA A 66 -5.48 -3.73 9.86
C ALA A 66 -6.73 -3.56 10.74
N GLU A 67 -7.86 -3.15 10.16
CA GLU A 67 -9.15 -3.07 10.86
C GLU A 67 -9.57 -4.43 11.45
N LYS A 68 -9.37 -5.53 10.71
CA LYS A 68 -9.63 -6.89 11.22
C LYS A 68 -8.73 -7.25 12.41
N VAL A 69 -7.45 -6.91 12.34
CA VAL A 69 -6.49 -7.16 13.43
C VAL A 69 -6.88 -6.38 14.69
N ILE A 70 -7.23 -5.11 14.55
CA ILE A 70 -7.70 -4.25 15.65
C ILE A 70 -9.02 -4.77 16.23
N GLY A 71 -10.01 -5.00 15.36
CA GLY A 71 -11.36 -5.39 15.73
C GLY A 71 -11.45 -6.77 16.38
N ALA A 72 -10.47 -7.65 16.15
CA ALA A 72 -10.39 -8.94 16.84
C ALA A 72 -10.22 -8.79 18.36
N ALA A 73 -9.63 -7.68 18.83
CA ALA A 73 -9.36 -7.41 20.25
C ALA A 73 -8.74 -8.60 21.01
N SER A 74 -7.95 -9.41 20.30
CA SER A 74 -7.39 -10.67 20.78
C SER A 74 -6.03 -10.46 21.45
N PRO A 75 -5.75 -11.15 22.58
CA PRO A 75 -4.39 -11.17 23.14
C PRO A 75 -3.41 -11.97 22.29
N ASP A 76 -3.91 -12.91 21.48
CA ASP A 76 -3.14 -13.75 20.57
C ASP A 76 -3.17 -13.17 19.14
N PRO A 77 -2.06 -13.27 18.36
CA PRO A 77 -2.04 -12.80 16.97
C PRO A 77 -3.09 -13.50 16.10
N VAL A 78 -3.84 -12.71 15.34
CA VAL A 78 -4.90 -13.23 14.44
C VAL A 78 -4.42 -13.35 13.00
N PRO A 79 -4.85 -14.37 12.22
CA PRO A 79 -4.50 -14.47 10.82
C PRO A 79 -4.93 -13.22 10.03
N PHE A 80 -4.06 -12.71 9.17
CA PHE A 80 -4.36 -11.60 8.26
C PHE A 80 -3.56 -11.71 6.97
N GLY A 81 -3.98 -10.94 5.97
CA GLY A 81 -3.26 -10.74 4.73
C GLY A 81 -3.43 -11.86 3.72
N ARG A 82 -2.71 -11.72 2.60
CA ARG A 82 -2.69 -12.65 1.48
C ARG A 82 -1.33 -12.63 0.80
N ILE A 83 -1.07 -13.65 0.00
CA ILE A 83 0.18 -13.80 -0.75
C ILE A 83 0.03 -13.34 -2.21
N LYS A 84 1.16 -13.21 -2.91
CA LYS A 84 1.22 -12.71 -4.29
C LYS A 84 0.33 -13.49 -5.27
N THR A 85 0.18 -14.79 -5.04
CA THR A 85 -0.62 -15.72 -5.87
C THR A 85 -2.11 -15.74 -5.54
N ASP A 86 -2.59 -14.84 -4.68
CA ASP A 86 -4.02 -14.69 -4.40
C ASP A 86 -4.81 -14.33 -5.68
N GLU A 87 -5.84 -15.11 -6.00
CA GLU A 87 -6.59 -14.94 -7.24
C GLU A 87 -7.37 -13.62 -7.28
N ALA A 88 -7.85 -13.12 -6.13
CA ALA A 88 -8.57 -11.85 -6.08
C ALA A 88 -7.62 -10.68 -6.37
N ARG A 89 -6.36 -10.76 -5.89
CA ARG A 89 -5.29 -9.82 -6.22
C ARG A 89 -5.01 -9.80 -7.72
N ILE A 90 -4.70 -10.96 -8.29
CA ILE A 90 -4.38 -11.10 -9.72
C ILE A 90 -5.54 -10.59 -10.58
N GLY A 91 -6.77 -10.99 -10.24
CA GLY A 91 -7.96 -10.54 -10.95
C GLY A 91 -8.18 -9.03 -10.86
N ALA A 92 -7.86 -8.38 -9.74
CA ALA A 92 -7.97 -6.92 -9.62
C ALA A 92 -6.98 -6.21 -10.54
N ILE A 93 -5.73 -6.67 -10.57
CA ILE A 93 -4.66 -6.12 -11.42
C ILE A 93 -5.04 -6.24 -12.91
N GLU A 94 -5.47 -7.42 -13.34
CA GLU A 94 -5.80 -7.64 -14.75
C GLU A 94 -7.05 -6.88 -15.21
N ARG A 95 -8.01 -6.62 -14.32
CA ARG A 95 -9.19 -5.80 -14.66
C ARG A 95 -8.85 -4.32 -14.81
N GLY A 96 -7.96 -3.78 -13.99
CA GLY A 96 -7.63 -2.35 -13.98
C GLY A 96 -6.46 -1.94 -14.89
N ARG A 97 -5.72 -2.90 -15.47
CA ARG A 97 -4.48 -2.61 -16.24
C ARG A 97 -4.64 -1.69 -17.45
N HIS A 98 -5.85 -1.48 -17.94
CA HIS A 98 -6.13 -0.62 -19.10
C HIS A 98 -6.73 0.74 -18.73
N GLU A 99 -6.89 1.03 -17.44
CA GLU A 99 -7.38 2.32 -16.97
C GLU A 99 -6.31 3.40 -17.13
N ALA A 100 -6.75 4.64 -17.38
CA ALA A 100 -5.84 5.77 -17.48
C ALA A 100 -5.21 6.08 -16.11
N ALA A 101 -3.89 6.31 -16.07
CA ALA A 101 -3.19 6.61 -14.82
C ALA A 101 -3.78 7.82 -14.07
N THR A 102 -4.31 8.81 -14.79
CA THR A 102 -5.00 9.98 -14.24
C THR A 102 -6.29 9.64 -13.49
N ASP A 103 -7.00 8.59 -13.92
CA ASP A 103 -8.22 8.12 -13.25
C ASP A 103 -7.85 7.26 -12.04
N VAL A 104 -6.82 6.42 -12.20
CA VAL A 104 -6.31 5.56 -11.13
C VAL A 104 -5.75 6.38 -9.96
N ILE A 105 -4.95 7.41 -10.23
CA ILE A 105 -4.34 8.24 -9.17
C ILE A 105 -5.39 8.94 -8.31
N SER A 106 -6.53 9.34 -8.88
CA SER A 106 -7.62 9.95 -8.11
C SER A 106 -8.15 9.01 -7.03
N ARG A 107 -8.23 7.70 -7.34
CA ARG A 107 -8.64 6.68 -6.36
C ARG A 107 -7.53 6.34 -5.37
N VAL A 108 -6.28 6.27 -5.83
CA VAL A 108 -5.12 6.05 -4.97
C VAL A 108 -4.99 7.17 -3.94
N SER A 109 -5.09 8.43 -4.35
CA SER A 109 -5.09 9.59 -3.45
C SER A 109 -6.19 9.51 -2.40
N ALA A 110 -7.41 9.12 -2.79
CA ALA A 110 -8.49 8.93 -1.84
C ALA A 110 -8.20 7.81 -0.82
N SER A 111 -7.57 6.71 -1.25
CA SER A 111 -7.16 5.62 -0.34
C SER A 111 -6.00 6.02 0.58
N ILE A 112 -5.03 6.80 0.09
CA ILE A 112 -3.93 7.32 0.93
C ILE A 112 -4.48 8.31 1.96
N GLU A 113 -5.42 9.17 1.57
CA GLU A 113 -6.09 10.08 2.51
C GLU A 113 -6.88 9.30 3.57
N ALA A 114 -7.63 8.27 3.18
CA ALA A 114 -8.31 7.40 4.12
C ALA A 114 -7.32 6.73 5.09
N ALA A 115 -6.16 6.28 4.61
CA ALA A 115 -5.12 5.72 5.46
C ALA A 115 -4.54 6.75 6.45
N ARG A 116 -4.34 8.00 6.03
CA ARG A 116 -3.89 9.10 6.91
C ARG A 116 -4.92 9.38 8.01
N VAL A 117 -6.20 9.52 7.64
CA VAL A 117 -7.28 9.76 8.60
C VAL A 117 -7.38 8.61 9.60
N PHE A 118 -7.43 7.37 9.09
CA PHE A 118 -7.51 6.17 9.93
C PHE A 118 -6.36 6.09 10.95
N THR A 119 -5.12 6.26 10.49
CA THR A 119 -3.93 6.16 11.35
C THR A 119 -3.80 7.31 12.36
N ALA A 120 -4.39 8.48 12.08
CA ALA A 120 -4.42 9.60 13.02
C ALA A 120 -5.36 9.36 14.21
N GLU A 121 -6.34 8.46 14.06
CA GLU A 121 -7.32 8.14 15.11
C GLU A 121 -6.91 6.97 16.00
N LEU A 122 -5.91 6.18 15.61
CA LEU A 122 -5.49 5.00 16.36
C LEU A 122 -4.79 5.34 17.68
N ASP A 123 -5.21 4.67 18.75
CA ASP A 123 -4.51 4.69 20.03
C ASP A 123 -3.32 3.71 20.09
N GLU A 124 -2.51 3.77 21.15
CA GLU A 124 -1.33 2.91 21.27
C GLU A 124 -1.67 1.42 21.35
N ARG A 125 -2.81 1.06 21.95
CA ARG A 125 -3.22 -0.34 22.02
C ARG A 125 -3.59 -0.86 20.64
N GLU A 126 -4.24 -0.04 19.82
CA GLU A 126 -4.58 -0.38 18.44
C GLU A 126 -3.33 -0.48 17.56
N TRP A 127 -2.37 0.43 17.73
CA TRP A 127 -1.07 0.34 17.05
C TRP A 127 -0.31 -0.95 17.37
N GLU A 128 -0.39 -1.41 18.62
CA GLU A 128 0.27 -2.63 19.10
C GLU A 128 -0.57 -3.90 18.90
N ALA A 129 -1.77 -3.82 18.32
CA ALA A 129 -2.56 -4.99 17.98
C ALA A 129 -1.82 -5.89 16.98
N ARG A 130 -1.90 -7.21 17.16
CA ARG A 130 -1.03 -8.18 16.47
C ARG A 130 -1.79 -9.08 15.51
N GLY A 131 -1.27 -9.18 14.29
CA GLY A 131 -1.68 -10.16 13.30
C GLY A 131 -0.56 -11.17 13.00
N ALA A 132 -0.92 -12.34 12.47
CA ALA A 132 -0.01 -13.34 11.95
C ALA A 132 -0.14 -13.45 10.42
N HIS A 133 0.86 -12.94 9.70
CA HIS A 133 0.95 -13.01 8.24
C HIS A 133 1.57 -14.35 7.80
N GLN A 134 1.09 -14.92 6.70
CA GLN A 134 1.50 -16.23 6.21
C GLN A 134 3.01 -16.34 5.94
N THR A 135 3.65 -15.26 5.48
CA THR A 135 5.07 -15.25 5.11
C THR A 135 5.94 -14.28 5.91
N GLN A 136 5.34 -13.34 6.64
CA GLN A 136 6.08 -12.34 7.43
C GLN A 136 6.04 -12.65 8.92
N GLY A 137 5.25 -13.64 9.35
CA GLY A 137 5.09 -13.99 10.75
C GLY A 137 4.24 -12.96 11.48
N VAL A 138 4.49 -12.81 12.79
CA VAL A 138 3.70 -11.92 13.64
C VAL A 138 4.14 -10.47 13.43
N MET A 139 3.16 -9.60 13.22
CA MET A 139 3.34 -8.17 12.93
C MET A 139 2.34 -7.34 13.77
N THR A 140 2.76 -6.15 14.19
CA THR A 140 1.86 -5.13 14.76
C THR A 140 1.11 -4.39 13.65
N VAL A 141 0.03 -3.67 13.98
CA VAL A 141 -0.61 -2.74 13.04
C VAL A 141 0.38 -1.69 12.54
N ARG A 142 1.31 -1.26 13.40
CA ARG A 142 2.40 -0.37 13.02
C ARG A 142 3.27 -0.96 11.91
N ASP A 143 3.68 -2.22 12.05
CA ASP A 143 4.46 -2.94 11.03
C ASP A 143 3.65 -3.13 9.73
N ILE A 144 2.33 -3.32 9.83
CA ILE A 144 1.44 -3.47 8.66
C ILE A 144 1.45 -2.17 7.83
N PHE A 145 1.25 -1.01 8.44
CA PHE A 145 1.28 0.27 7.72
C PHE A 145 2.66 0.64 7.20
N ASP A 146 3.72 0.39 7.97
CA ASP A 146 5.09 0.64 7.51
C ASP A 146 5.41 -0.19 6.26
N ARG A 147 5.17 -1.51 6.32
CA ARG A 147 5.61 -2.44 5.30
C ARG A 147 4.66 -2.50 4.10
N PHE A 148 3.38 -2.75 4.36
CA PHE A 148 2.42 -3.10 3.30
C PHE A 148 1.74 -1.88 2.67
N VAL A 149 1.83 -0.72 3.30
CA VAL A 149 1.31 0.54 2.79
C VAL A 149 2.44 1.48 2.38
N ALA A 150 3.14 2.10 3.33
CA ALA A 150 4.09 3.17 3.03
C ALA A 150 5.27 2.69 2.17
N ARG A 151 5.99 1.66 2.63
CA ARG A 151 7.14 1.11 1.89
C ARG A 151 6.72 0.52 0.54
N HIS A 152 5.59 -0.17 0.48
CA HIS A 152 5.09 -0.79 -0.74
C HIS A 152 4.69 0.26 -1.80
N LEU A 153 4.06 1.37 -1.39
CA LEU A 153 3.82 2.53 -2.26
C LEU A 153 5.14 3.12 -2.77
N GLU A 154 6.13 3.29 -1.89
CA GLU A 154 7.44 3.85 -2.24
C GLU A 154 8.18 2.98 -3.27
N GLU A 155 8.16 1.65 -3.07
CA GLU A 155 8.75 0.66 -3.98
C GLU A 155 8.08 0.72 -5.37
N HIS A 156 6.75 0.83 -5.44
CA HIS A 156 6.05 0.97 -6.72
C HIS A 156 6.21 2.33 -7.38
N ALA A 157 6.32 3.41 -6.61
CA ALA A 157 6.66 4.72 -7.15
C ALA A 157 8.06 4.70 -7.80
N GLU A 158 9.05 4.08 -7.14
CA GLU A 158 10.38 3.89 -7.73
C GLU A 158 10.32 3.02 -8.99
N GLN A 159 9.56 1.93 -8.96
CA GLN A 159 9.39 1.04 -10.11
C GLN A 159 8.80 1.77 -11.33
N LEU A 160 7.79 2.62 -11.12
CA LEU A 160 7.18 3.44 -12.16
C LEU A 160 8.13 4.55 -12.66
N GLU A 161 8.87 5.21 -11.77
CA GLU A 161 9.87 6.21 -12.15
C GLU A 161 10.97 5.63 -13.05
N LYS A 162 11.40 4.38 -12.77
CA LYS A 162 12.36 3.66 -13.62
C LYS A 162 11.80 3.41 -15.02
N LEU A 163 10.52 3.05 -15.13
CA LEU A 163 9.86 2.89 -16.43
C LEU A 163 9.82 4.21 -17.22
N THR A 164 9.56 5.34 -16.57
CA THR A 164 9.53 6.66 -17.24
C THR A 164 10.89 7.13 -17.74
N ARG A 165 11.99 6.55 -17.24
CA ARG A 165 13.36 6.89 -17.64
C ARG A 165 13.97 5.92 -18.65
N ALA A 166 13.30 4.81 -18.95
CA ALA A 166 13.75 3.77 -19.88
C ALA A 166 13.48 4.17 -21.34
#